data_AF-A0AAD9XF24-F1
#
_entry.id   AF-A0AAD9XF24-F1
#
_cell.length_a   1.000
_cell.length_b   1.000
_cell.length_c   1.000
_cell.angle_alpha   90.00
_cell.angle_beta   90.00
_cell.angle_gamma   90.00
#
_symmetry.space_group_name_H-M   'P 1'
#
loop_
_entity.id
_entity.type
_entity.pdbx_description
1 polymer ?
#
loop_
_entity_poly.entity_id
_entity_poly.type
_entity_poly.pdbx_seq_one_letter_code
_entity_poly.pdbx_strand_id
1 'polypeptide(L)'
;MDDNTVFMLHASYSESTSEFFDSLDTDTVSESYQSFQLKPLLGPYIPIQIHPEKYSKPVNVIAYIDIGSYNTMINLKILPPEYWKSHVRYFKTTDGQIFTTNLISKNASDDYWGANLIE
;
A
#
# COMPACT_ATOMS: atom_id res chain seq x y z
N MET A 1 -22.38 -24.32 -29.94
CA MET A 1 -21.86 -23.84 -28.65
C MET A 1 -20.40 -23.55 -28.89
N ASP A 2 -20.11 -22.28 -29.06
CA ASP A 2 -18.83 -21.70 -29.39
C ASP A 2 -18.22 -21.10 -28.12
N ASP A 3 -17.18 -21.76 -27.62
CA ASP A 3 -16.31 -21.26 -26.56
C ASP A 3 -15.37 -20.20 -27.13
N ASN A 4 -15.71 -18.92 -26.94
CA ASN A 4 -14.74 -17.86 -27.18
C ASN A 4 -15.00 -16.64 -26.28
N THR A 5 -14.77 -16.80 -24.98
CA THR A 5 -14.72 -15.65 -24.06
C THR A 5 -13.31 -15.04 -24.10
N VAL A 6 -13.15 -13.97 -24.88
CA VAL A 6 -11.95 -13.13 -24.93
C VAL A 6 -12.18 -11.91 -24.04
N PHE A 7 -11.37 -11.76 -22.98
CA PHE A 7 -11.36 -10.53 -22.18
C PHE A 7 -10.36 -9.54 -22.77
N MET A 8 -10.89 -8.53 -23.47
CA MET A 8 -10.11 -7.42 -24.00
C MET A 8 -10.48 -6.17 -23.20
N LEU A 9 -9.55 -5.65 -22.40
CA LEU A 9 -9.71 -4.31 -21.81
C LEU A 9 -9.40 -3.29 -22.92
N HIS A 10 -10.46 -2.77 -23.54
CA HIS A 10 -10.36 -1.62 -24.42
C HIS A 10 -10.22 -0.36 -23.55
N ALA A 11 -8.99 0.03 -23.25
CA ALA A 11 -8.73 1.37 -22.74
C ALA A 11 -8.89 2.36 -23.90
N SER A 12 -10.15 2.74 -24.18
CA SER A 12 -10.43 3.91 -25.02
C SER A 12 -10.06 5.15 -24.22
N TYR A 13 -9.09 5.88 -24.74
CA TYR A 13 -8.82 7.25 -24.35
C TYR A 13 -10.06 8.09 -24.66
N SER A 14 -10.62 8.76 -23.66
CA SER A 14 -11.38 9.99 -23.85
C SER A 14 -10.95 10.99 -22.79
N GLU A 15 -10.29 12.06 -23.24
CA GLU A 15 -10.10 13.28 -22.49
C GLU A 15 -11.41 13.75 -21.87
N SER A 16 -11.41 13.93 -20.54
CA SER A 16 -11.60 15.25 -19.92
C SER A 16 -11.98 15.05 -18.45
N THR A 17 -11.11 15.52 -17.56
CA THR A 17 -11.55 16.03 -16.26
C THR A 17 -10.83 17.35 -16.04
N SER A 18 -11.40 18.40 -16.62
CA SER A 18 -11.58 19.67 -15.91
C SER A 18 -12.24 19.30 -14.56
N GLU A 19 -11.87 19.79 -13.38
CA GLU A 19 -11.31 21.07 -12.99
C GLU A 19 -10.65 20.86 -11.62
N PHE A 20 -9.36 21.16 -11.47
CA PHE A 20 -8.80 21.57 -10.18
C PHE A 20 -7.45 22.24 -10.48
N PHE A 21 -7.28 23.49 -10.05
CA PHE A 21 -6.22 24.43 -10.44
C PHE A 21 -6.48 25.22 -11.74
N ASP A 22 -7.58 25.97 -11.74
CA ASP A 22 -7.65 27.24 -12.47
C ASP A 22 -6.98 28.33 -11.61
N SER A 23 -5.77 28.73 -12.01
CA SER A 23 -5.24 30.09 -11.91
C SER A 23 -3.79 30.08 -12.36
N LEU A 24 -3.58 30.39 -13.63
CA LEU A 24 -2.30 30.64 -14.25
C LEU A 24 -1.67 31.91 -13.64
N ASP A 25 -0.42 31.82 -13.16
CA ASP A 25 0.48 32.97 -13.27
C ASP A 25 1.70 32.51 -14.07
N THR A 26 1.86 33.15 -15.22
CA THR A 26 2.86 32.86 -16.22
C THR A 26 4.23 33.24 -15.69
N ASP A 27 5.17 32.30 -15.62
CA ASP A 27 6.54 32.67 -15.93
C ASP A 27 7.35 31.52 -16.51
N THR A 28 8.15 31.88 -17.49
CA THR A 28 8.78 30.98 -18.44
C THR A 28 10.05 30.40 -17.83
N VAL A 29 10.07 29.11 -17.49
CA VAL A 29 11.33 28.37 -17.30
C VAL A 29 11.28 27.11 -18.17
N SER A 30 12.10 27.12 -19.22
CA SER A 30 12.39 25.94 -20.02
C SER A 30 13.26 25.00 -19.18
N GLU A 31 12.62 24.18 -18.36
CA GLU A 31 13.28 23.03 -17.75
C GLU A 31 13.14 21.85 -18.70
N SER A 32 14.26 21.41 -19.26
CA SER A 32 14.34 20.17 -20.01
C SER A 32 14.03 19.01 -19.06
N TYR A 33 12.78 18.58 -19.02
CA TYR A 33 12.42 17.30 -18.42
C TYR A 33 13.11 16.20 -19.23
N GLN A 34 14.26 15.74 -18.73
CA GLN A 34 14.79 14.45 -19.13
C GLN A 34 13.69 13.44 -18.87
N SER A 35 13.11 12.91 -19.95
CA SER A 35 12.15 11.82 -19.88
C SER A 35 12.88 10.63 -19.28
N PHE A 36 12.68 10.40 -17.98
CA PHE A 36 13.10 9.15 -17.36
C PHE A 36 12.28 8.06 -18.04
N GLN A 37 12.91 7.35 -18.97
CA GLN A 37 12.40 6.11 -19.53
C GLN A 37 12.22 5.14 -18.36
N LEU A 38 11.04 5.15 -17.76
CA LEU A 38 10.68 4.19 -16.72
C LEU A 38 10.63 2.83 -17.40
N LYS A 39 11.70 2.06 -17.25
CA LYS A 39 11.68 0.64 -17.58
C LYS A 39 10.45 0.03 -16.89
N PRO A 40 9.60 -0.71 -17.61
CA PRO A 40 8.49 -1.41 -16.98
C PRO A 40 9.07 -2.30 -15.88
N LEU A 41 8.59 -2.10 -14.65
CA LEU A 41 9.00 -2.91 -13.52
C LEU A 41 8.39 -4.30 -13.74
N LEU A 42 9.23 -5.25 -14.16
CA LEU A 42 8.83 -6.59 -14.63
C LEU A 42 8.40 -7.55 -13.51
N GLY A 43 8.04 -7.05 -12.34
CA GLY A 43 7.61 -7.88 -11.21
C GLY A 43 6.69 -7.14 -10.24
N PRO A 44 6.05 -7.88 -9.31
CA PRO A 44 5.12 -7.31 -8.34
C PRO A 44 5.89 -6.65 -7.20
N TYR A 45 6.82 -5.75 -7.51
CA TYR A 45 7.56 -5.00 -6.51
C TYR A 45 7.63 -3.55 -6.91
N ILE A 46 7.73 -2.65 -5.94
CA ILE A 46 7.81 -1.20 -6.15
C ILE A 46 8.77 -0.57 -5.13
N PRO A 47 9.60 0.42 -5.54
CA PRO A 47 10.33 1.23 -4.58
C PRO A 47 9.34 2.11 -3.79
N ILE A 48 9.46 2.12 -2.46
CA ILE A 48 8.64 2.93 -1.57
C ILE A 48 9.50 3.63 -0.51
N GLN A 49 8.91 4.62 0.14
CA GLN A 49 9.50 5.30 1.29
C GLN A 49 8.68 4.99 2.54
N ILE A 50 9.35 4.48 3.56
CA ILE A 50 8.74 4.26 4.87
C ILE A 50 9.12 5.45 5.76
N HIS A 51 8.12 6.10 6.34
CA HIS A 51 8.31 7.14 7.34
C HIS A 51 8.09 6.52 8.73
N PRO A 52 9.16 6.22 9.51
CA PRO A 52 9.02 5.74 10.89
C PRO A 52 8.11 6.66 11.73
N GLU A 53 8.29 7.96 11.62
CA GLU A 53 7.47 9.02 12.23
C GLU A 53 7.20 10.15 11.23
N LYS A 54 6.24 11.02 11.55
CA LYS A 54 5.77 12.12 10.69
C LYS A 54 6.90 13.03 10.17
N TYR A 55 7.94 13.25 10.97
CA TYR A 55 9.06 14.15 10.63
C TYR A 55 10.42 13.43 10.61
N SER A 56 10.43 12.10 10.74
CA SER A 56 11.66 11.32 10.64
C SER A 56 12.13 11.24 9.18
N LYS A 57 13.45 11.07 9.00
CA LYS A 57 14.02 10.77 7.69
C LYS A 57 13.42 9.48 7.14
N PRO A 58 12.91 9.47 5.89
CA PRO A 58 12.35 8.26 5.29
C PRO A 58 13.42 7.21 5.03
N VAL A 59 13.00 5.94 5.09
CA VAL A 59 13.79 4.77 4.73
C VAL A 59 13.31 4.28 3.37
N ASN A 60 14.20 4.31 2.37
CA ASN A 60 13.90 3.80 1.03
C ASN A 60 13.98 2.26 1.05
N VAL A 61 12.93 1.59 0.60
CA VAL A 61 12.88 0.12 0.51
C VAL A 61 12.19 -0.33 -0.78
N ILE A 62 12.27 -1.63 -1.07
CA ILE A 62 11.48 -2.28 -2.12
C ILE A 62 10.37 -3.07 -1.44
N ALA A 63 9.12 -2.77 -1.76
CA ALA A 63 7.97 -3.54 -1.32
C ALA A 63 7.55 -4.53 -2.39
N TYR A 64 7.10 -5.72 -1.97
CA TYR A 64 6.45 -6.69 -2.85
C TYR A 64 4.94 -6.56 -2.68
N ILE A 65 4.22 -6.47 -3.79
CA ILE A 65 2.76 -6.40 -3.83
C ILE A 65 2.24 -7.84 -3.69
N ASP A 66 1.60 -8.10 -2.56
CA ASP A 66 0.92 -9.36 -2.29
C ASP A 66 -0.55 -9.07 -1.99
N ILE A 67 -1.41 -9.28 -2.99
CA ILE A 67 -2.86 -9.09 -2.87
C ILE A 67 -3.53 -10.16 -1.97
N GLY A 68 -2.82 -11.25 -1.65
CA GLY A 68 -3.31 -12.30 -0.77
C GLY A 68 -3.08 -12.00 0.70
N SER A 69 -2.32 -10.95 1.04
CA SER A 69 -2.03 -10.60 2.43
C SER A 69 -3.01 -9.58 2.99
N TYR A 70 -3.52 -9.85 4.20
CA TYR A 70 -4.35 -8.90 4.94
C TYR A 70 -3.54 -7.73 5.53
N ASN A 71 -2.27 -7.95 5.84
CA ASN A 71 -1.39 -6.94 6.44
C ASN A 71 -0.07 -6.82 5.67
N THR A 72 0.52 -5.63 5.65
CA THR A 72 1.89 -5.44 5.17
C THR A 72 2.89 -6.06 6.14
N MET A 73 3.78 -6.90 5.62
CA MET A 73 4.92 -7.45 6.37
C MET A 73 6.19 -6.69 6.03
N ILE A 74 7.02 -6.46 7.04
CA ILE A 74 8.26 -5.71 6.93
C ILE A 74 9.35 -6.43 7.71
N ASN A 75 10.56 -6.48 7.15
CA ASN A 75 11.71 -7.02 7.86
C ASN A 75 12.02 -6.13 9.08
N LEU A 76 12.10 -6.73 10.27
CA LEU A 76 12.38 -6.03 11.53
C LEU A 76 13.69 -5.22 11.49
N LYS A 77 14.63 -5.57 10.61
CA LYS A 77 15.90 -4.85 10.42
C LYS A 77 15.74 -3.51 9.69
N ILE A 78 14.59 -3.24 9.06
CA ILE A 78 14.36 -2.01 8.30
C ILE A 78 14.16 -0.80 9.22
N LEU A 79 13.54 -1.01 10.39
CA LEU A 79 13.33 0.03 11.38
C LEU A 79 14.07 -0.31 12.68
N PRO A 80 14.51 0.70 13.43
CA PRO A 80 15.08 0.51 14.76
C PRO A 80 14.14 -0.25 15.72
N PRO A 81 14.68 -1.04 16.68
CA PRO A 81 13.92 -1.85 17.65
C PRO A 81 12.80 -1.11 18.40
N GLU A 82 13.02 0.17 18.72
CA GLU A 82 12.11 1.04 19.46
C GLU A 82 10.77 1.28 18.75
N TYR A 83 10.72 1.10 17.43
CA TYR A 83 9.50 1.23 16.66
C TYR A 83 8.61 -0.02 16.75
N TRP A 84 9.12 -1.14 17.24
CA TRP A 84 8.42 -2.41 17.25
C TRP A 84 7.77 -2.69 18.61
N LYS A 85 6.49 -3.09 18.59
CA LYS A 85 5.72 -3.47 19.78
C LYS A 85 5.15 -4.87 19.63
N SER A 86 5.43 -5.71 20.62
CA SER A 86 4.82 -7.03 20.75
C SER A 86 3.37 -6.90 21.21
N HIS A 87 2.47 -7.64 20.58
CA HIS A 87 1.06 -7.71 20.94
C HIS A 87 0.49 -9.07 20.54
N VAL A 88 -0.70 -9.40 21.06
CA VAL A 88 -1.41 -10.63 20.74
C VAL A 88 -2.60 -10.29 19.85
N ARG A 89 -2.73 -10.98 18.72
CA ARG A 89 -3.93 -10.90 17.88
C ARG A 89 -4.79 -12.14 18.08
N TYR A 90 -6.08 -11.92 18.22
CA TYR A 90 -7.10 -12.96 18.35
C TYR A 90 -7.83 -13.11 17.01
N PHE A 91 -8.16 -14.34 16.65
CA PHE A 91 -9.00 -14.61 15.49
C PHE A 91 -10.02 -15.70 15.83
N LYS A 92 -11.27 -15.44 15.46
CA LYS A 92 -12.40 -16.34 15.68
C LYS A 92 -12.65 -17.14 14.42
N THR A 93 -12.68 -18.45 14.55
CA THR A 93 -13.03 -19.37 13.45
C THR A 93 -14.54 -19.52 13.32
N THR A 94 -14.98 -20.15 12.24
CA THR A 94 -16.40 -20.36 11.92
C THR A 94 -17.13 -21.25 12.93
N ASP A 95 -16.41 -22.12 13.64
CA ASP A 95 -16.92 -22.95 14.74
C ASP A 95 -16.96 -22.20 16.10
N GLY A 96 -16.58 -20.92 16.11
CA GLY A 96 -16.56 -20.08 17.30
C GLY A 96 -15.31 -20.22 18.17
N GLN A 97 -14.36 -21.10 17.80
CA GLN A 97 -13.09 -21.21 18.51
C GLN A 97 -12.25 -19.94 18.33
N ILE A 98 -11.55 -19.54 19.39
CA ILE A 98 -10.67 -18.37 19.38
C ILE A 98 -9.24 -18.86 19.41
N PHE A 99 -8.46 -18.43 18.42
CA PHE A 99 -7.03 -18.66 18.34
C PHE A 99 -6.27 -17.38 18.59
N THR A 100 -5.02 -17.52 19.02
CA THR A 100 -4.14 -16.40 19.32
C THR A 100 -2.82 -16.52 18.56
N THR A 101 -2.26 -15.37 18.20
CA THR A 101 -0.91 -15.31 17.64
C THR A 101 -0.16 -14.13 18.24
N ASN A 102 1.13 -14.34 18.53
CA ASN A 102 2.02 -13.30 19.01
C ASN A 102 2.62 -12.58 17.79
N LEU A 103 2.44 -11.27 17.72
CA LEU A 103 2.89 -10.44 16.61
C LEU A 103 3.78 -9.31 17.12
N ILE A 104 4.67 -8.84 16.25
CA ILE A 104 5.48 -7.64 16.44
C ILE A 104 5.13 -6.68 15.30
N SER A 105 4.60 -5.50 15.62
CA SER A 105 4.23 -4.48 14.62
C SER A 105 4.68 -3.08 15.03
N LYS A 106 4.67 -2.15 14.08
CA LYS A 106 5.01 -0.75 14.31
C LYS A 106 3.92 0.00 15.10
N ASN A 107 2.65 -0.25 14.76
CA ASN A 107 1.49 0.36 15.38
C ASN A 107 0.72 -0.71 16.15
N ALA A 108 0.70 -0.61 17.48
CA ALA A 108 -0.14 -1.43 18.35
C ALA A 108 -1.51 -0.81 18.64
N SER A 109 -1.86 0.31 17.97
CA SER A 109 -3.12 0.99 18.17
C SER A 109 -4.24 0.27 17.41
N ASP A 110 -4.89 -0.63 18.15
CA ASP A 110 -6.29 -1.06 18.07
C ASP A 110 -6.85 -1.43 16.69
N ASP A 111 -6.97 -2.76 16.50
CA ASP A 111 -7.93 -3.40 15.61
C ASP A 111 -9.38 -3.04 16.02
N TYR A 112 -9.83 -1.80 15.79
CA TYR A 112 -11.24 -1.40 15.87
C TYR A 112 -12.03 -1.94 14.65
N TRP A 113 -12.06 -3.26 14.47
CA TRP A 113 -12.99 -3.90 13.52
C TRP A 113 -13.60 -5.22 14.04
N GLY A 114 -13.46 -5.55 15.33
CA GLY A 114 -13.94 -6.83 15.87
C GLY A 114 -14.74 -6.80 17.17
N ALA A 115 -14.94 -5.65 17.82
CA ALA A 115 -15.44 -5.61 19.21
C ALA A 115 -16.90 -5.14 19.38
N ASN A 116 -17.70 -5.03 18.31
CA ASN A 116 -19.13 -4.71 18.43
C ASN A 116 -19.98 -5.55 17.47
N LEU A 117 -19.93 -6.88 17.63
CA LEU A 117 -21.02 -7.79 17.26
C LEU A 117 -20.99 -8.94 18.27
N ILE A 118 -21.44 -8.66 19.48
CA ILE A 118 -21.97 -9.67 20.39
C ILE A 118 -23.43 -9.26 20.60
N GLU A 119 -24.29 -10.26 20.42
CA GLU A 119 -25.75 -10.29 20.35
C GLU A 119 -26.53 -9.27 21.19
#